data_AF-A0A967Z3P2-F1
#
_entry.id   AF-A0A967Z3P2-F1
#
_cell.length_a   1.000
_cell.length_b   1.000
_cell.length_c   1.000
_cell.angle_alpha   90.00
_cell.angle_beta   90.00
_cell.angle_gamma   90.00
#
_symmetry.space_group_name_H-M   'P 1'
#
loop_
_entity.id
_entity.type
_entity.pdbx_description
1 polymer ?
#
loop_
_entity_poly.entity_id
_entity_poly.type
_entity_poly.pdbx_seq_one_letter_code
_entity_poly.pdbx_strand_id
1 'polypeptide(L)'
;MKNISGALLARDSWGKRGLHTSFRNFVGRRILFAGVFLISLNLLLSGCSATLKQLERFKKGYNAEEYERIAAEEVTCTADDEGCNQVHLIKGNACLILAKRSTNEQEQLQFYSCAADEFDQGIKQTKNWQLKELDLNRPQTYENYCQALRNLQDEQSGTTAIATGERLLAVAEQFQRLEPDHYGAQYFYALARFRKILPDLIEGDPAKSAQLCEELNSILNDLNQTVSEAMQNPTTEWQRYERNFGDLKAKIKLEKEGLENCA
;
A
#
# COMPACT_ATOMS: atom_id res chain seq x y z
N MET A 1 -0.48 -2.15 51.12
CA MET A 1 -1.33 -2.52 52.27
C MET A 1 -2.66 -3.04 51.74
N LYS A 2 -3.06 -4.24 52.22
CA LYS A 2 -4.40 -4.89 52.20
C LYS A 2 -5.05 -5.13 50.83
N ASN A 3 -5.06 -6.38 50.32
CA ASN A 3 -6.07 -7.46 50.50
C ASN A 3 -7.40 -7.12 49.77
N ILE A 4 -8.03 -7.97 48.96
CA ILE A 4 -8.69 -9.28 49.21
C ILE A 4 -8.99 -9.88 47.80
N SER A 5 -8.50 -11.06 47.39
CA SER A 5 -9.03 -12.44 47.54
C SER A 5 -10.37 -12.78 46.86
N GLY A 6 -10.37 -13.92 46.15
CA GLY A 6 -11.51 -14.80 45.90
C GLY A 6 -12.16 -14.71 44.51
N ALA A 7 -12.61 -15.75 43.81
CA ALA A 7 -12.44 -17.22 43.75
C ALA A 7 -13.57 -17.77 42.84
N LEU A 8 -13.48 -19.05 42.46
CA LEU A 8 -14.55 -19.95 41.98
C LEU A 8 -14.94 -19.97 40.48
N LEU A 9 -14.29 -20.91 39.77
CA LEU A 9 -14.85 -22.13 39.16
C LEU A 9 -16.32 -22.13 38.68
N ALA A 10 -16.52 -22.44 37.40
CA ALA A 10 -17.62 -23.28 36.93
C ALA A 10 -17.15 -24.14 35.74
N ARG A 11 -17.33 -25.45 35.90
CA ARG A 11 -16.89 -26.54 35.03
C ARG A 11 -18.16 -27.26 34.60
N ASP A 12 -18.63 -27.03 33.38
CA ASP A 12 -19.82 -27.71 32.87
C ASP A 12 -19.46 -28.85 31.93
N SER A 13 -19.69 -30.05 32.45
CA SER A 13 -19.67 -31.33 31.78
C SER A 13 -20.99 -31.58 31.05
N TRP A 14 -20.92 -31.74 29.73
CA TRP A 14 -21.93 -32.43 28.93
C TRP A 14 -21.19 -33.61 28.28
N GLY A 15 -21.57 -34.86 28.37
CA GLY A 15 -22.89 -35.47 28.48
C GLY A 15 -22.79 -36.75 27.63
N LYS A 16 -22.26 -37.83 28.22
CA LYS A 16 -22.20 -39.15 27.60
C LYS A 16 -23.62 -39.69 27.41
N ARG A 17 -24.01 -39.97 26.17
CA ARG A 17 -25.12 -40.90 25.87
C ARG A 17 -24.56 -42.06 25.07
N GLY A 18 -24.71 -43.25 25.63
CA GLY A 18 -24.36 -44.51 25.01
C GLY A 18 -25.56 -45.20 24.36
N LEU A 19 -25.19 -46.20 23.55
CA LEU A 19 -25.93 -47.40 23.13
C LEU A 19 -27.18 -47.21 22.27
N HIS A 20 -27.10 -47.67 21.02
CA HIS A 20 -27.71 -48.97 20.69
C HIS A 20 -27.11 -49.56 19.41
N THR A 21 -26.70 -50.81 19.55
CA THR A 21 -26.28 -51.76 18.53
C THR A 21 -27.45 -52.17 17.65
N SER A 22 -27.24 -52.21 16.33
CA SER A 22 -27.98 -53.10 15.43
C SER A 22 -27.03 -53.68 14.40
N PHE A 23 -26.56 -54.89 14.72
CA PHE A 23 -25.93 -55.84 13.83
C PHE A 23 -27.00 -56.42 12.91
N ARG A 24 -26.93 -56.14 11.60
CA ARG A 24 -27.62 -56.95 10.59
C ARG A 24 -26.91 -56.85 9.24
N ASN A 25 -26.14 -57.89 8.95
CA ASN A 25 -25.92 -58.53 7.66
C ASN A 25 -26.07 -57.68 6.39
N PHE A 26 -24.94 -57.32 5.77
CA PHE A 26 -24.87 -57.29 4.31
C PHE A 26 -23.46 -57.69 3.83
N VAL A 27 -23.30 -59.00 3.70
CA VAL A 27 -22.21 -59.62 2.95
C VAL A 27 -22.50 -59.37 1.47
N GLY A 28 -21.56 -58.73 0.76
CA GLY A 28 -21.56 -58.71 -0.72
C GLY A 28 -21.60 -57.34 -1.39
N ARG A 29 -20.53 -56.54 -1.25
CA ARG A 29 -20.12 -55.50 -2.22
C ARG A 29 -18.70 -55.00 -1.93
N ARG A 30 -17.75 -55.94 -1.87
CA ARG A 30 -16.32 -55.64 -1.94
C ARG A 30 -15.92 -55.71 -3.41
N ILE A 31 -15.03 -54.84 -3.86
CA ILE A 31 -14.59 -54.62 -5.26
C ILE A 31 -15.46 -53.59 -6.02
N LEU A 32 -15.32 -52.30 -5.67
CA LEU A 32 -15.55 -51.14 -6.57
C LEU A 32 -15.27 -49.77 -5.90
N PHE A 33 -14.87 -49.72 -4.63
CA PHE A 33 -14.56 -48.45 -3.93
C PHE A 33 -13.08 -48.15 -3.71
N ALA A 34 -12.18 -49.09 -4.01
CA ALA A 34 -10.73 -48.88 -3.84
C ALA A 34 -10.06 -48.14 -5.01
N GLY A 35 -10.71 -48.07 -6.18
CA GLY A 35 -10.16 -47.39 -7.37
C GLY A 35 -10.45 -45.89 -7.44
N VAL A 36 -11.54 -45.42 -6.82
CA VAL A 36 -11.95 -44.01 -6.90
C VAL A 36 -11.17 -43.13 -5.93
N PHE A 37 -10.77 -43.65 -4.76
CA PHE A 37 -10.04 -42.89 -3.74
C PHE A 37 -8.56 -42.61 -4.12
N LEU A 38 -7.96 -43.41 -5.02
CA LEU A 38 -6.59 -43.22 -5.50
C LEU A 38 -6.48 -42.23 -6.68
N ILE A 39 -7.58 -41.96 -7.38
CA ILE A 39 -7.62 -40.97 -8.47
C ILE A 39 -7.82 -39.55 -7.91
N SER A 40 -8.54 -39.39 -6.78
CA SER A 40 -8.76 -38.08 -6.15
C SER A 40 -7.53 -37.49 -5.47
N LEU A 41 -6.57 -38.32 -5.04
CA LEU A 41 -5.39 -37.86 -4.30
C LEU A 41 -4.28 -37.32 -5.21
N ASN A 42 -4.28 -37.68 -6.51
CA ASN A 42 -3.28 -37.20 -7.48
C ASN A 42 -3.60 -35.81 -8.06
N LEU A 43 -4.82 -35.27 -7.90
CA LEU A 43 -5.14 -33.89 -8.30
C LEU A 43 -4.69 -32.83 -7.27
N LEU A 44 -4.33 -33.23 -6.05
CA LEU A 44 -3.99 -32.31 -4.96
C LEU A 44 -2.48 -32.02 -4.84
N LEU A 45 -1.62 -32.75 -5.57
CA LEU A 45 -0.16 -32.71 -5.37
C LEU A 45 0.64 -32.16 -6.57
N SER A 46 -0.01 -31.85 -7.69
CA SER A 46 0.66 -31.29 -8.89
C SER A 46 0.54 -29.76 -9.02
N GLY A 47 -0.08 -29.08 -8.06
CA GLY A 47 -0.45 -27.67 -8.17
C GLY A 47 0.40 -26.72 -7.34
N CYS A 48 1.72 -26.66 -7.54
CA CYS A 48 2.40 -25.40 -7.21
C CYS A 48 1.79 -24.36 -8.15
N SER A 49 0.96 -23.46 -7.59
CA SER A 49 0.12 -22.56 -8.39
C SER A 49 0.98 -21.78 -9.38
N ALA A 50 0.46 -21.52 -10.57
CA ALA A 50 1.17 -20.74 -11.58
C ALA A 50 1.67 -19.39 -11.01
N THR A 51 0.90 -18.83 -10.08
CA THR A 51 1.21 -17.66 -9.26
C THR A 51 2.50 -17.80 -8.47
N LEU A 52 2.70 -18.89 -7.71
CA LEU A 52 3.94 -19.08 -6.94
C LEU A 52 5.16 -19.19 -7.85
N LYS A 53 5.02 -19.84 -9.02
CA LYS A 53 6.09 -19.86 -10.03
C LYS A 53 6.36 -18.48 -10.61
N GLN A 54 5.33 -17.67 -10.86
CA GLN A 54 5.49 -16.30 -11.32
C GLN A 54 6.17 -15.43 -10.25
N LEU A 55 5.74 -15.55 -9.00
CA LEU A 55 6.34 -14.87 -7.86
C LEU A 55 7.84 -15.20 -7.72
N GLU A 56 8.21 -16.47 -7.81
CA GLU A 56 9.62 -16.88 -7.76
C GLU A 56 10.44 -16.27 -8.91
N ARG A 57 9.90 -16.27 -10.14
CA ARG A 57 10.55 -15.61 -11.29
C ARG A 57 10.66 -14.09 -11.11
N PHE A 58 9.67 -13.45 -10.50
CA PHE A 58 9.68 -12.02 -10.22
C PHE A 58 10.73 -11.69 -9.15
N LYS A 59 10.78 -12.46 -8.05
CA LYS A 59 11.82 -12.33 -7.01
C LYS A 59 13.22 -12.49 -7.59
N LYS A 60 13.44 -13.54 -8.39
CA LYS A 60 14.74 -13.79 -9.04
C LYS A 60 15.10 -12.67 -10.01
N GLY A 61 14.16 -12.25 -10.85
CA GLY A 61 14.39 -11.15 -11.80
C GLY A 61 14.68 -9.83 -11.10
N TYR A 62 13.99 -9.54 -10.01
CA TYR A 62 14.16 -8.29 -9.26
C TYR A 62 15.56 -8.21 -8.66
N ASN A 63 16.01 -9.32 -8.05
CA ASN A 63 17.37 -9.46 -7.52
C ASN A 63 18.46 -9.43 -8.62
N ALA A 64 18.11 -9.78 -9.85
CA ALA A 64 18.98 -9.69 -11.03
C ALA A 64 18.83 -8.38 -11.81
N GLU A 65 18.09 -7.40 -11.28
CA GLU A 65 17.77 -6.11 -11.93
C GLU A 65 17.08 -6.23 -13.30
N GLU A 66 16.35 -7.32 -13.56
CA GLU A 66 15.58 -7.55 -14.79
C GLU A 66 14.23 -6.78 -14.78
N TYR A 67 14.26 -5.49 -14.47
CA TYR A 67 13.05 -4.69 -14.24
C TYR A 67 12.19 -4.58 -15.49
N GLU A 68 12.78 -4.44 -16.68
CA GLU A 68 12.09 -4.36 -17.96
C GLU A 68 11.26 -5.62 -18.22
N ARG A 69 11.83 -6.81 -17.91
CA ARG A 69 11.13 -8.08 -18.06
C ARG A 69 9.95 -8.16 -17.09
N ILE A 70 10.13 -7.76 -15.83
CA ILE A 70 9.08 -7.78 -14.81
C ILE A 70 7.95 -6.83 -15.18
N ALA A 71 8.27 -5.60 -15.60
CA ALA A 71 7.29 -4.60 -16.00
C ALA A 71 6.47 -5.03 -17.23
N ALA A 72 7.09 -5.75 -18.17
CA ALA A 72 6.44 -6.25 -19.37
C ALA A 72 5.59 -7.52 -19.15
N GLU A 73 5.87 -8.33 -18.12
CA GLU A 73 5.16 -9.59 -17.87
C GLU A 73 3.75 -9.33 -17.28
N GLU A 74 2.72 -9.93 -17.88
CA GLU A 74 1.33 -9.84 -17.41
C GLU A 74 1.15 -10.58 -16.07
N VAL A 75 0.43 -9.97 -15.13
CA VAL A 75 0.07 -10.61 -13.87
C VAL A 75 -1.20 -11.44 -14.11
N THR A 76 -1.06 -12.77 -14.01
CA THR A 76 -2.14 -13.72 -14.38
C THR A 76 -2.91 -14.28 -13.19
N CYS A 77 -2.49 -13.92 -11.98
CA CYS A 77 -3.10 -14.39 -10.74
C CYS A 77 -4.32 -13.56 -10.34
N THR A 78 -5.14 -14.13 -9.47
CA THR A 78 -6.30 -13.49 -8.85
C THR A 78 -6.03 -13.15 -7.40
N ALA A 79 -6.86 -12.29 -6.80
CA ALA A 79 -6.71 -11.86 -5.41
C ALA A 79 -6.77 -13.00 -4.37
N ASP A 80 -7.34 -14.16 -4.73
CA ASP A 80 -7.42 -15.34 -3.87
C ASP A 80 -6.19 -16.24 -3.99
N ASP A 81 -5.33 -16.03 -5.00
CA ASP A 81 -4.13 -16.82 -5.20
C ASP A 81 -3.02 -16.41 -4.22
N GLU A 82 -2.42 -17.42 -3.61
CA GLU A 82 -1.30 -17.22 -2.70
C GLU A 82 -0.13 -16.51 -3.42
N GLY A 83 0.29 -15.38 -2.84
CA GLY A 83 1.42 -14.59 -3.33
C GLY A 83 1.08 -13.61 -4.45
N CYS A 84 -0.18 -13.52 -4.91
CA CYS A 84 -0.56 -12.59 -5.98
C CYS A 84 -0.31 -11.13 -5.61
N ASN A 85 -0.60 -10.76 -4.36
CA ASN A 85 -0.29 -9.45 -3.82
C ASN A 85 1.20 -9.10 -3.98
N GLN A 86 2.10 -10.04 -3.70
CA GLN A 86 3.55 -9.84 -3.84
C GLN A 86 3.95 -9.65 -5.30
N VAL A 87 3.34 -10.39 -6.24
CA VAL A 87 3.62 -10.25 -7.68
C VAL A 87 3.32 -8.81 -8.12
N HIS A 88 2.15 -8.28 -7.75
CA HIS A 88 1.78 -6.88 -8.00
C HIS A 88 2.75 -5.89 -7.36
N LEU A 89 3.09 -6.06 -6.07
CA LEU A 89 4.02 -5.15 -5.38
C LEU A 89 5.43 -5.15 -6.00
N ILE A 90 5.94 -6.30 -6.44
CA ILE A 90 7.24 -6.39 -7.13
C ILE A 90 7.19 -5.65 -8.47
N LYS A 91 6.13 -5.88 -9.23
CA LYS A 91 5.95 -5.23 -10.53
C LYS A 91 5.80 -3.72 -10.40
N GLY A 92 5.03 -3.24 -9.41
CA GLY A 92 4.90 -1.82 -9.13
C GLY A 92 6.25 -1.15 -8.85
N ASN A 93 7.11 -1.80 -8.07
CA ASN A 93 8.48 -1.32 -7.83
C ASN A 93 9.35 -1.35 -9.08
N ALA A 94 9.31 -2.42 -9.87
CA ALA A 94 10.05 -2.49 -11.14
C ALA A 94 9.64 -1.35 -12.07
N CYS A 95 8.33 -1.12 -12.25
CA CYS A 95 7.80 -0.01 -13.03
C CYS A 95 8.27 1.36 -12.48
N LEU A 96 8.25 1.57 -11.14
CA LEU A 96 8.73 2.81 -10.55
C LEU A 96 10.23 3.06 -10.80
N ILE A 97 11.05 2.01 -10.74
CA ILE A 97 12.50 2.08 -11.03
C ILE A 97 12.71 2.46 -12.50
N LEU A 98 12.00 1.83 -13.43
CA LEU A 98 12.08 2.14 -14.86
C LEU A 98 11.62 3.57 -15.15
N ALA A 99 10.54 4.03 -14.53
CA ALA A 99 10.05 5.41 -14.68
C ALA A 99 11.13 6.44 -14.30
N LYS A 100 11.87 6.18 -13.21
CA LYS A 100 12.97 7.04 -12.75
C LYS A 100 14.21 6.98 -13.64
N ARG A 101 14.42 5.87 -14.36
CA ARG A 101 15.57 5.65 -15.26
C ARG A 101 15.29 6.12 -16.69
N SER A 102 14.03 6.19 -17.12
CA SER A 102 13.68 6.59 -18.48
C SER A 102 13.93 8.08 -18.70
N THR A 103 14.44 8.41 -19.89
CA THR A 103 14.61 9.77 -20.40
C THR A 103 13.52 10.14 -21.42
N ASN A 104 12.63 9.21 -21.74
CA ASN A 104 11.51 9.41 -22.63
C ASN A 104 10.25 9.70 -21.82
N GLU A 105 9.67 10.89 -21.98
CA GLU A 105 8.48 11.34 -21.23
C GLU A 105 7.29 10.39 -21.37
N GLN A 106 7.06 9.87 -22.58
CA GLN A 106 5.93 8.98 -22.85
C GLN A 106 6.10 7.60 -22.17
N GLU A 107 7.31 7.04 -22.18
CA GLU A 107 7.62 5.81 -21.45
C GLU A 107 7.56 6.04 -19.94
N GLN A 108 8.10 7.17 -19.46
CA GLN A 108 8.07 7.54 -18.06
C GLN A 108 6.63 7.63 -17.53
N LEU A 109 5.72 8.29 -18.27
CA LEU A 109 4.30 8.34 -17.96
C LEU A 109 3.67 6.94 -17.89
N GLN A 110 3.98 6.06 -18.86
CA GLN A 110 3.48 4.68 -18.88
C GLN A 110 3.98 3.89 -17.66
N PHE A 111 5.26 4.03 -17.30
CA PHE A 111 5.83 3.34 -16.15
C PHE A 111 5.30 3.87 -14.82
N TYR A 112 5.07 5.18 -14.66
CA TYR A 112 4.38 5.70 -13.47
C TYR A 112 2.94 5.22 -13.36
N SER A 113 2.21 5.13 -14.48
CA SER A 113 0.87 4.53 -14.50
C SER A 113 0.90 3.07 -14.09
N CYS A 114 1.80 2.26 -14.68
CA CYS A 114 2.01 0.88 -14.28
C CYS A 114 2.28 0.77 -12.77
N ALA A 115 3.22 1.56 -12.25
CA ALA A 115 3.56 1.55 -10.84
C ALA A 115 2.34 1.84 -9.95
N ALA A 116 1.59 2.89 -10.27
CA ALA A 116 0.42 3.29 -9.50
C ALA A 116 -0.68 2.20 -9.46
N ASP A 117 -0.94 1.54 -10.58
CA ASP A 117 -1.99 0.52 -10.67
C ASP A 117 -1.56 -0.79 -10.00
N GLU A 118 -0.31 -1.21 -10.17
CA GLU A 118 0.23 -2.41 -9.55
C GLU A 118 0.38 -2.25 -8.02
N PHE A 119 0.76 -1.07 -7.53
CA PHE A 119 0.74 -0.81 -6.08
C PHE A 119 -0.68 -0.84 -5.50
N ASP A 120 -1.66 -0.25 -6.18
CA ASP A 120 -3.07 -0.29 -5.76
C ASP A 120 -3.58 -1.73 -5.60
N GLN A 121 -3.34 -2.57 -6.62
CA GLN A 121 -3.70 -3.99 -6.59
C GLN A 121 -2.98 -4.74 -5.48
N GLY A 122 -1.66 -4.58 -5.38
CA GLY A 122 -0.86 -5.25 -4.36
C GLY A 122 -1.26 -4.87 -2.93
N ILE A 123 -1.52 -3.59 -2.66
CA ILE A 123 -1.95 -3.09 -1.36
C ILE A 123 -3.35 -3.65 -1.00
N LYS A 124 -4.32 -3.58 -1.91
CA LYS A 124 -5.69 -4.08 -1.67
C LYS A 124 -5.74 -5.56 -1.32
N GLN A 125 -4.83 -6.34 -1.92
CA GLN A 125 -4.74 -7.78 -1.68
C GLN A 125 -3.89 -8.14 -0.45
N THR A 126 -3.10 -7.20 0.08
CA THR A 126 -2.20 -7.46 1.22
C THR A 126 -2.93 -7.38 2.55
N LYS A 127 -3.19 -8.56 3.15
CA LYS A 127 -3.78 -8.68 4.49
C LYS A 127 -2.72 -8.71 5.61
N ASN A 128 -1.52 -9.21 5.31
CA ASN A 128 -0.41 -9.31 6.26
C ASN A 128 0.88 -8.83 5.60
N TRP A 129 1.56 -7.89 6.26
CA TRP A 129 2.74 -7.19 5.75
C TRP A 129 4.08 -7.86 6.10
N GLN A 130 4.07 -9.15 6.43
CA GLN A 130 5.28 -9.94 6.72
C GLN A 130 6.05 -10.36 5.44
N LEU A 131 6.35 -9.41 4.55
CA LEU A 131 7.03 -9.64 3.28
C LEU A 131 8.54 -9.40 3.38
N LYS A 132 9.22 -10.21 4.20
CA LYS A 132 10.62 -9.98 4.58
C LYS A 132 11.65 -10.20 3.46
N GLU A 133 11.33 -10.95 2.42
CA GLU A 133 12.33 -11.40 1.43
C GLU A 133 12.80 -10.32 0.45
N LEU A 134 12.06 -9.22 0.31
CA LEU A 134 12.35 -8.15 -0.65
C LEU A 134 12.44 -6.76 0.00
N ASP A 135 12.52 -6.71 1.33
CA ASP A 135 12.42 -5.46 2.11
C ASP A 135 11.18 -4.60 1.78
N LEU A 136 10.15 -5.20 1.17
CA LEU A 136 8.87 -4.56 0.88
C LEU A 136 8.02 -4.51 2.15
N ASN A 137 8.35 -3.55 3.00
CA ASN A 137 7.54 -3.23 4.16
C ASN A 137 6.39 -2.27 3.80
N ARG A 138 5.42 -2.18 4.71
CA ARG A 138 4.24 -1.33 4.54
C ARG A 138 4.62 0.14 4.30
N PRO A 139 5.44 0.81 5.13
CA PRO A 139 5.81 2.20 4.89
C PRO A 139 6.44 2.45 3.52
N GLN A 140 7.44 1.66 3.12
CA GLN A 140 8.13 1.83 1.84
C GLN A 140 7.19 1.61 0.65
N THR A 141 6.24 0.68 0.77
CA THR A 141 5.25 0.42 -0.28
C THR A 141 4.31 1.61 -0.47
N TYR A 142 3.78 2.17 0.62
CA TYR A 142 2.94 3.38 0.54
C TYR A 142 3.73 4.61 0.07
N GLU A 143 4.98 4.76 0.50
CA GLU A 143 5.89 5.81 0.02
C GLU A 143 6.08 5.73 -1.50
N ASN A 144 6.41 4.53 -2.00
CA ASN A 144 6.59 4.30 -3.44
C ASN A 144 5.29 4.53 -4.22
N TYR A 145 4.14 4.17 -3.64
CA TYR A 145 2.85 4.41 -4.27
C TYR A 145 2.51 5.91 -4.34
N CYS A 146 2.70 6.65 -3.24
CA CYS A 146 2.51 8.10 -3.24
C CYS A 146 3.49 8.79 -4.21
N GLN A 147 4.74 8.32 -4.29
CA GLN A 147 5.71 8.83 -5.24
C GLN A 147 5.30 8.59 -6.70
N ALA A 148 4.81 7.38 -7.02
CA ALA A 148 4.31 7.05 -8.35
C ALA A 148 3.13 7.95 -8.74
N LEU A 149 2.15 8.14 -7.85
CA LEU A 149 1.00 9.01 -8.11
C LEU A 149 1.38 10.49 -8.21
N ARG A 150 2.29 10.98 -7.37
CA ARG A 150 2.79 12.36 -7.45
C ARG A 150 3.43 12.63 -8.80
N ASN A 151 4.33 11.76 -9.24
CA ASN A 151 5.03 11.94 -10.51
C ASN A 151 4.06 11.74 -11.68
N LEU A 152 3.15 10.76 -11.62
CA LEU A 152 2.11 10.58 -12.63
C LEU A 152 1.25 11.85 -12.79
N GLN A 153 0.89 12.49 -11.67
CA GLN A 153 0.15 13.75 -11.70
C GLN A 153 0.93 14.88 -12.37
N ASP A 154 2.25 14.96 -12.12
CA ASP A 154 3.13 15.99 -12.70
C ASP A 154 3.25 15.87 -14.22
N GLU A 155 3.19 14.66 -14.75
CA GLU A 155 3.20 14.39 -16.19
C GLU A 155 1.81 14.52 -16.86
N GLN A 156 0.77 14.82 -16.10
CA GLN A 156 -0.61 14.90 -16.58
C GLN A 156 -1.12 16.34 -16.59
N SER A 157 -2.22 16.57 -17.32
CA SER A 157 -2.91 17.86 -17.33
C SER A 157 -4.42 17.72 -17.24
N GLY A 158 -5.10 18.82 -16.94
CA GLY A 158 -6.56 18.92 -16.89
C GLY A 158 -7.20 17.98 -15.87
N THR A 159 -8.36 17.42 -16.24
CA THR A 159 -9.16 16.56 -15.35
C THR A 159 -8.46 15.27 -14.95
N THR A 160 -7.56 14.74 -15.79
CA THR A 160 -6.77 13.54 -15.47
C THR A 160 -5.81 13.81 -14.31
N ALA A 161 -5.09 14.95 -14.35
CA ALA A 161 -4.20 15.34 -13.25
C ALA A 161 -4.96 15.59 -11.94
N ILE A 162 -6.17 16.15 -12.02
CA ILE A 162 -7.05 16.34 -10.86
C ILE A 162 -7.43 14.98 -10.25
N ALA A 163 -7.92 14.04 -11.07
CA ALA A 163 -8.29 12.70 -10.61
C ALA A 163 -7.11 11.94 -10.01
N THR A 164 -5.90 12.07 -10.59
CA THR A 164 -4.68 11.49 -10.01
C THR A 164 -4.31 12.16 -8.68
N GLY A 165 -4.52 13.47 -8.54
CA GLY A 165 -4.36 14.19 -7.29
C GLY A 165 -5.30 13.71 -6.18
N GLU A 166 -6.56 13.42 -6.52
CA GLU A 166 -7.53 12.84 -5.58
C GLU A 166 -7.10 11.43 -5.13
N ARG A 167 -6.61 10.59 -6.06
CA ARG A 167 -6.01 9.29 -5.72
C ARG A 167 -4.81 9.46 -4.79
N LEU A 168 -3.92 10.41 -5.07
CA LEU A 168 -2.75 10.70 -4.22
C LEU A 168 -3.18 11.08 -2.81
N LEU A 169 -4.17 11.97 -2.66
CA LEU A 169 -4.66 12.37 -1.34
C LEU A 169 -5.26 11.19 -0.58
N ALA A 170 -6.12 10.38 -1.22
CA ALA A 170 -6.72 9.23 -0.57
C ALA A 170 -5.68 8.21 -0.07
N VAL A 171 -4.64 7.96 -0.87
CA VAL A 171 -3.53 7.05 -0.49
C VAL A 171 -2.67 7.67 0.61
N ALA A 172 -2.35 8.96 0.53
CA ALA A 172 -1.57 9.66 1.55
C ALA A 172 -2.29 9.73 2.90
N GLU A 173 -3.62 9.94 2.90
CA GLU A 173 -4.47 9.83 4.09
C GLU A 173 -4.44 8.42 4.70
N GLN A 174 -4.52 7.40 3.86
CA GLN A 174 -4.39 6.02 4.33
C GLN A 174 -3.00 5.75 4.92
N PHE A 175 -1.94 6.23 4.27
CA PHE A 175 -0.57 6.10 4.76
C PHE A 175 -0.42 6.80 6.12
N GLN A 176 -0.86 8.05 6.25
CA GLN A 176 -0.81 8.83 7.49
C GLN A 176 -1.57 8.14 8.64
N ARG A 177 -2.71 7.51 8.36
CA ARG A 177 -3.44 6.76 9.39
C ARG A 177 -2.74 5.48 9.83
N LEU A 178 -2.07 4.79 8.90
CA LEU A 178 -1.45 3.49 9.16
C LEU A 178 -0.04 3.60 9.75
N GLU A 179 0.67 4.69 9.45
CA GLU A 179 2.06 4.96 9.83
C GLU A 179 2.23 6.43 10.25
N PRO A 180 1.51 6.92 11.29
CA PRO A 180 1.45 8.34 11.61
C PRO A 180 2.80 8.96 12.01
N ASP A 181 3.72 8.15 12.54
CA ASP A 181 5.05 8.58 12.99
C ASP A 181 6.12 8.49 11.88
N HIS A 182 5.77 7.97 10.69
CA HIS A 182 6.69 7.88 9.56
C HIS A 182 6.73 9.23 8.82
N TYR A 183 7.91 9.81 8.66
CA TYR A 183 8.11 11.11 8.02
C TYR A 183 7.59 11.15 6.59
N GLY A 184 7.71 10.03 5.87
CA GLY A 184 7.12 9.91 4.53
C GLY A 184 5.60 10.05 4.51
N ALA A 185 4.91 9.51 5.52
CA ALA A 185 3.46 9.60 5.59
C ALA A 185 3.01 11.05 5.80
N GLN A 186 3.68 11.74 6.73
CA GLN A 186 3.42 13.14 7.04
C GLN A 186 3.74 14.05 5.85
N TYR A 187 4.86 13.81 5.17
CA TYR A 187 5.26 14.55 3.96
C TYR A 187 4.24 14.40 2.83
N PHE A 188 3.91 13.16 2.45
CA PHE A 188 3.02 12.93 1.31
C PHE A 188 1.60 13.40 1.60
N TYR A 189 1.13 13.33 2.85
CA TYR A 189 -0.18 13.86 3.22
C TYR A 189 -0.23 15.39 3.11
N ALA A 190 0.76 16.10 3.66
CA ALA A 190 0.86 17.55 3.51
C ALA A 190 1.00 17.98 2.05
N LEU A 191 1.82 17.27 1.26
CA LEU A 191 1.99 17.51 -0.16
C LEU A 191 0.66 17.34 -0.93
N ALA A 192 -0.07 16.26 -0.67
CA ALA A 192 -1.32 15.97 -1.36
C ALA A 192 -2.40 17.02 -1.05
N ARG A 193 -2.51 17.45 0.22
CA ARG A 193 -3.40 18.57 0.62
C ARG A 193 -3.05 19.86 -0.12
N PHE A 194 -1.78 20.22 -0.15
CA PHE A 194 -1.32 21.41 -0.87
C PHE A 194 -1.65 21.34 -2.37
N ARG A 195 -1.38 20.20 -3.00
CA ARG A 195 -1.69 20.01 -4.43
C ARG A 195 -3.19 20.04 -4.74
N LYS A 196 -4.04 19.60 -3.82
CA LYS A 196 -5.50 19.65 -3.98
C LYS A 196 -6.01 21.08 -4.09
N ILE A 197 -5.43 22.01 -3.31
CA ILE A 197 -5.86 23.42 -3.32
C ILE A 197 -5.11 24.28 -4.35
N LEU A 198 -4.05 23.76 -4.96
CA LEU A 198 -3.25 24.51 -5.92
C LEU A 198 -4.03 25.04 -7.13
N PRO A 199 -4.99 24.31 -7.74
CA PRO A 199 -5.80 24.88 -8.81
C PRO A 199 -6.62 26.11 -8.37
N ASP A 200 -7.18 26.09 -7.15
CA ASP A 200 -7.93 27.22 -6.59
C ASP A 200 -7.02 28.43 -6.28
N LEU A 201 -5.77 28.16 -5.84
CA LEU A 201 -4.75 29.20 -5.63
C LEU A 201 -4.39 29.89 -6.96
N ILE A 202 -4.23 29.11 -8.04
CA ILE A 202 -3.90 29.62 -9.38
C ILE A 202 -5.08 30.40 -9.99
N GLU A 203 -6.32 29.94 -9.78
CA GLU A 203 -7.53 30.66 -10.21
C GLU A 203 -7.63 32.04 -9.55
N GLY A 204 -7.17 32.15 -8.29
CA GLY A 204 -7.10 33.43 -7.57
C GLY A 204 -8.48 33.98 -7.19
N ASP A 205 -9.47 33.11 -6.97
CA ASP A 205 -10.83 33.51 -6.58
C ASP A 205 -10.84 34.18 -5.19
N PRO A 206 -11.12 35.51 -5.09
CA PRO A 206 -11.14 36.21 -3.81
C PRO A 206 -12.15 35.65 -2.81
N ALA A 207 -13.22 35.00 -3.29
CA ALA A 207 -14.23 34.38 -2.43
C ALA A 207 -13.67 33.16 -1.65
N LYS A 208 -12.63 32.51 -2.18
CA LYS A 208 -11.97 31.35 -1.56
C LYS A 208 -10.76 31.73 -0.71
N SER A 209 -10.23 32.96 -0.83
CA SER A 209 -8.95 33.35 -0.22
C SER A 209 -8.85 33.05 1.28
N ALA A 210 -9.89 33.36 2.07
CA ALA A 210 -9.88 33.09 3.51
C ALA A 210 -9.77 31.59 3.83
N GLN A 211 -10.51 30.74 3.12
CA GLN A 211 -10.47 29.29 3.28
C GLN A 211 -9.11 28.72 2.85
N LEU A 212 -8.58 29.20 1.72
CA LEU A 212 -7.26 28.79 1.21
C LEU A 212 -6.15 29.18 2.20
N CYS A 213 -6.23 30.37 2.79
CA CYS A 213 -5.32 30.82 3.84
C CYS A 213 -5.35 29.93 5.08
N GLU A 214 -6.54 29.53 5.54
CA GLU A 214 -6.70 28.60 6.66
C GLU A 214 -6.05 27.24 6.37
N GLU A 215 -6.30 26.69 5.17
CA GLU A 215 -5.73 25.39 4.78
C GLU A 215 -4.20 25.46 4.64
N LEU A 216 -3.65 26.50 4.00
CA LEU A 216 -2.19 26.70 3.92
C LEU A 216 -1.55 26.83 5.32
N ASN A 217 -2.20 27.55 6.24
CA ASN A 217 -1.74 27.67 7.62
C ASN A 217 -1.77 26.32 8.35
N SER A 218 -2.84 25.54 8.19
CA SER A 218 -2.94 24.20 8.77
C SER A 218 -1.80 23.31 8.27
N ILE A 219 -1.58 23.25 6.95
CA ILE A 219 -0.51 22.43 6.37
C ILE A 219 0.87 22.90 6.88
N LEU A 220 1.12 24.21 6.93
CA LEU A 220 2.39 24.74 7.46
C LEU A 220 2.61 24.40 8.94
N ASN A 221 1.55 24.46 9.76
CA ASN A 221 1.64 24.12 11.17
C ASN A 221 2.00 22.65 11.37
N ASP A 222 1.34 21.75 10.63
CA ASP A 222 1.65 20.31 10.66
C ASP A 222 3.12 20.07 10.25
N LEU A 223 3.57 20.66 9.14
CA LEU A 223 4.97 20.56 8.68
C LEU A 223 5.97 21.15 9.68
N ASN A 224 5.65 22.26 10.35
CA ASN A 224 6.51 22.88 11.35
C ASN A 224 6.64 22.00 12.60
N GLN A 225 5.54 21.41 13.04
CA GLN A 225 5.54 20.47 14.16
C GLN A 225 6.44 19.27 13.87
N THR A 226 6.23 18.60 12.73
CA THR A 226 7.07 17.47 12.29
C THR A 226 8.56 17.83 12.27
N VAL A 227 8.91 18.96 11.65
CA VAL A 227 10.31 19.40 11.56
C VAL A 227 10.88 19.66 12.95
N SER A 228 10.11 20.27 13.86
CA SER A 228 10.57 20.56 15.21
C SER A 228 10.83 19.29 16.01
N GLU A 229 9.93 18.30 15.92
CA GLU A 229 10.09 16.98 16.55
C GLU A 229 11.32 16.25 15.99
N ALA A 230 11.48 16.26 14.66
CA ALA A 230 12.61 15.60 14.00
C ALA A 230 13.97 16.22 14.33
N MET A 231 14.03 17.56 14.48
CA MET A 231 15.26 18.26 14.88
C MET A 231 15.69 17.93 16.31
N GLN A 232 14.77 17.55 17.20
CA GLN A 232 15.09 17.15 18.57
C GLN A 232 15.69 15.74 18.63
N ASN A 233 15.31 14.86 17.70
CA ASN A 233 15.78 13.49 17.63
C ASN A 233 15.98 13.04 16.16
N PRO A 234 17.05 13.49 15.50
CA PRO A 234 17.24 13.23 14.08
C PRO A 234 17.51 11.75 13.82
N THR A 235 16.72 11.15 12.93
CA THR A 235 16.88 9.77 12.47
C THR A 235 17.45 9.72 11.05
N THR A 236 17.91 8.55 10.60
CA THR A 236 18.30 8.35 9.19
C THR A 236 17.13 8.50 8.23
N GLU A 237 15.91 8.24 8.68
CA GLU A 237 14.69 8.52 7.93
C GLU A 237 14.47 10.02 7.75
N TRP A 238 14.60 10.81 8.82
CA TRP A 238 14.51 12.28 8.76
C TRP A 238 15.48 12.87 7.74
N GLN A 239 16.73 12.39 7.71
CA GLN A 239 17.74 12.87 6.75
C GLN A 239 17.33 12.68 5.28
N ARG A 240 16.53 11.66 4.96
CA ARG A 240 16.00 11.48 3.59
C ARG A 240 14.94 12.52 3.22
N TYR A 241 14.25 13.06 4.22
CA TYR A 241 13.09 13.93 4.05
C TYR A 241 13.33 15.40 4.38
N GLU A 242 14.40 15.75 5.09
CA GLU A 242 14.69 17.12 5.53
C GLU A 242 14.56 18.15 4.41
N ARG A 243 15.17 17.85 3.25
CA ARG A 243 15.06 18.71 2.05
C ARG A 243 13.62 18.79 1.54
N ASN A 244 12.93 17.66 1.45
CA ASN A 244 11.55 17.59 0.97
C ASN A 244 10.59 18.45 1.81
N PHE A 245 10.73 18.40 3.15
CA PHE A 245 9.96 19.28 4.05
C PHE A 245 10.33 20.76 3.86
N GLY A 246 11.63 21.07 3.76
CA GLY A 246 12.11 22.43 3.52
C GLY A 246 11.52 23.03 2.24
N ASP A 247 11.60 22.29 1.14
CA ASP A 247 11.11 22.72 -0.18
C ASP A 247 9.59 22.92 -0.19
N LEU A 248 8.84 21.99 0.42
CA LEU A 248 7.38 22.10 0.49
C LEU A 248 6.95 23.31 1.34
N LYS A 249 7.59 23.53 2.49
CA LYS A 249 7.33 24.70 3.33
C LYS A 249 7.62 26.01 2.59
N ALA A 250 8.70 26.06 1.81
CA ALA A 250 9.04 27.25 1.02
C ALA A 250 7.98 27.54 -0.04
N LYS A 251 7.52 26.50 -0.76
CA LYS A 251 6.44 26.63 -1.76
C LYS A 251 5.14 27.13 -1.14
N ILE A 252 4.72 26.54 -0.02
CA ILE A 252 3.48 26.95 0.64
C ILE A 252 3.56 28.40 1.13
N LYS A 253 4.70 28.83 1.68
CA LYS A 253 4.90 30.23 2.08
C LYS A 253 4.80 31.20 0.90
N LEU A 254 5.39 30.84 -0.24
CA LEU A 254 5.30 31.66 -1.45
C LEU A 254 3.85 31.85 -1.92
N GLU A 255 3.08 30.75 -1.99
CA GLU A 255 1.66 30.85 -2.35
C GLU A 255 0.85 31.65 -1.32
N LYS A 256 1.17 31.49 -0.03
CA LYS A 256 0.54 32.25 1.06
C LYS A 256 0.78 33.75 0.93
N GLU A 257 2.00 34.18 0.56
CA GLU A 257 2.34 35.59 0.34
C GLU A 257 1.59 36.20 -0.84
N GLY A 258 1.19 35.38 -1.82
CA GLY A 258 0.38 35.80 -2.97
C GLY A 258 -1.10 36.03 -2.65
N LEU A 259 -1.62 35.52 -1.52
CA LEU A 259 -3.01 35.70 -1.12
C LEU A 259 -3.19 37.00 -0.33
N GLU A 260 -3.92 37.95 -0.91
CA GLU A 260 -4.40 39.13 -0.18
C GLU A 260 -5.21 38.66 1.05
N ASN A 261 -4.86 39.14 2.24
CA ASN A 261 -5.48 38.80 3.54
C ASN A 261 -5.01 37.51 4.25
N CYS A 262 -3.90 36.90 3.82
CA CYS A 262 -3.26 35.80 4.56
C CYS A 262 -2.35 36.24 5.73
N ALA A 263 -2.34 37.55 6.05
CA ALA A 263 -1.45 38.20 7.02
C ALA A 263 -1.88 37.99 8.48
#